data_AF-A0A8T5HDC0-F1
#
_entry.id   AF-A0A8T5HDC0-F1
#
_cell.length_a   1.000
_cell.length_b   1.000
_cell.length_c   1.000
_cell.angle_alpha   90.00
_cell.angle_beta   90.00
_cell.angle_gamma   90.00
#
_symmetry.space_group_name_H-M   'P 1'
#
loop_
_entity.id
_entity.type
_entity.pdbx_description
1 polymer ?
#
loop_
_entity_poly.entity_id
_entity_poly.type
_entity_poly.pdbx_seq_one_letter_code
_entity_poly.pdbx_strand_id
1 'polypeptide(L)' 'MKIYQCKECNFKYENKEIAEKCEAWCRKHKSCNLEIIKFAIKETN' A
#
# COMPACT_ATOMS: atom_id res chain seq x y z
N MET A 1 -2.68 -3.19 -16.99
CA MET A 1 -1.91 -3.17 -15.72
C MET A 1 -2.88 -3.42 -14.57
N LYS A 2 -2.53 -4.27 -13.60
CA LYS A 2 -3.34 -4.47 -12.40
C LYS A 2 -2.72 -3.65 -11.27
N ILE A 3 -3.52 -2.78 -10.67
CA ILE A 3 -3.12 -2.01 -9.48
C ILE A 3 -3.84 -2.61 -8.29
N TYR A 4 -3.09 -2.80 -7.21
CA TYR A 4 -3.57 -3.32 -5.94
C TYR A 4 -3.62 -2.16 -4.95
N GLN A 5 -4.76 -2.01 -4.28
CA GLN A 5 -5.00 -0.94 -3.33
C GLN A 5 -5.12 -1.52 -1.93
N CYS A 6 -4.41 -0.92 -0.97
CA CYS A 6 -4.61 -1.23 0.44
C CYS A 6 -5.95 -0.63 0.91
N LYS A 7 -6.82 -1.45 1.50
CA LYS A 7 -8.16 -0.99 1.95
C LYS A 7 -8.13 -0.13 3.21
N GLU A 8 -7.05 -0.15 3.98
CA GLU A 8 -6.93 0.64 5.21
C GLU A 8 -6.45 2.07 4.95
N CYS A 9 -5.48 2.25 4.04
CA CYS A 9 -4.82 3.54 3.79
C CYS A 9 -4.99 4.09 2.37
N ASN A 10 -5.67 3.36 1.48
CA ASN A 10 -5.94 3.72 0.09
C ASN A 10 -4.71 3.92 -0.81
N PHE A 11 -3.51 3.57 -0.35
CA PHE A 11 -2.34 3.54 -1.23
C PHE A 11 -2.47 2.47 -2.31
N LYS A 12 -2.08 2.85 -3.53
CA LYS A 12 -2.08 2.02 -4.73
C LYS A 12 -0.66 1.49 -4.98
N TYR A 13 -0.56 0.23 -5.40
CA TYR A 13 0.70 -0.48 -5.65
C TYR A 13 0.60 -1.30 -6.94
N GLU A 14 1.67 -1.38 -7.71
CA GLU A 14 1.72 -2.26 -8.89
C GLU A 14 1.93 -3.73 -8.52
N ASN A 15 2.49 -3.98 -7.34
CA ASN A 15 2.79 -5.31 -6.83
C ASN A 15 1.77 -5.73 -5.76
N LYS A 16 1.11 -6.87 -5.98
CA LYS A 16 0.14 -7.48 -5.06
C LYS A 16 0.74 -7.74 -3.68
N GLU A 17 1.96 -8.25 -3.63
CA GLU A 17 2.63 -8.60 -2.37
C GLU A 17 2.87 -7.35 -1.51
N ILE A 18 3.22 -6.22 -2.13
CA ILE A 18 3.42 -4.95 -1.43
C ILE A 18 2.09 -4.44 -0.87
N ALA A 19 1.00 -4.52 -1.66
CA ALA A 19 -0.33 -4.15 -1.19
C ALA A 19 -0.80 -5.05 -0.02
N GLU A 20 -0.56 -6.36 -0.09
CA GLU A 20 -0.91 -7.31 0.98
C GLU A 20 -0.08 -7.04 2.25
N LYS A 21 1.22 -6.77 2.11
CA LYS A 21 2.07 -6.34 3.23
C LYS A 21 1.60 -5.02 3.84
N CYS A 22 1.20 -4.06 3.00
CA CYS A 22 0.64 -2.79 3.46
C CYS A 22 -0.64 -3.02 4.29
N GLU A 23 -1.58 -3.81 3.76
CA GLU A 23 -2.86 -4.09 4.42
C GLU A 23 -2.66 -4.84 5.74
N ALA A 24 -1.77 -5.85 5.77
CA ALA A 24 -1.42 -6.58 6.98
C ALA A 24 -0.80 -5.66 8.05
N TRP A 25 0.11 -4.77 7.65
CA TRP A 25 0.72 -3.80 8.56
C TRP A 25 -0.31 -2.82 9.10
N CYS A 26 -1.11 -2.19 8.22
CA CYS A 26 -2.13 -1.23 8.62
C CYS A 26 -3.14 -1.84 9.58
N ARG A 27 -3.59 -3.07 9.34
CA ARG A 27 -4.52 -3.77 10.25
C ARG A 27 -3.90 -4.04 11.62
N LYS A 28 -2.64 -4.46 11.66
CA LYS A 28 -1.93 -4.84 12.89
C LYS A 28 -1.51 -3.63 13.73
N HIS A 29 -0.96 -2.60 13.10
CA HIS A 29 -0.35 -1.45 13.77
C HIS A 29 -1.24 -0.20 13.78
N LYS A 30 -2.40 -0.22 13.09
CA LYS A 30 -3.32 0.92 12.93
C LYS A 30 -2.60 2.19 12.44
N SER A 31 -1.52 2.00 11.70
CA SER A 31 -0.65 3.04 11.14
C SER A 31 -0.05 2.54 9.83
N CYS A 32 0.43 3.44 8.98
CA CYS A 32 1.07 3.06 7.71
C CYS A 32 2.57 2.84 7.89
N ASN A 33 3.14 1.84 7.20
CA ASN A 33 4.58 1.61 7.18
C ASN A 33 5.23 2.50 6.10
N LEU A 34 6.11 3.41 6.51
CA LEU A 34 6.81 4.33 5.60
C LEU A 34 7.69 3.60 4.57
N GLU A 35 8.26 2.44 4.91
CA GLU A 35 9.05 1.65 3.96
C GLU A 35 8.18 1.07 2.85
N ILE A 36 6.94 0.67 3.18
CA ILE A 36 5.98 0.14 2.21
C ILE A 36 5.41 1.27 1.35
N ILE A 37 5.08 2.43 1.96
CA ILE A 37 4.54 3.60 1.24
C ILE A 37 5.51 4.10 0.16
N LYS A 38 6.83 3.93 0.31
CA LYS A 38 7.81 4.31 -0.73
C LYS A 38 7.58 3.61 -2.08
N PHE A 39 6.98 2.42 -2.06
CA PHE A 39 6.62 1.67 -3.27
C PHE A 39 5.22 2.02 -3.80
N ALA A 40 4.49 2.91 -3.14
CA ALA A 40 3.19 3.35 -3.61
C ALA A 40 3.37 4.11 -4.93
N ILE A 41 2.44 3.87 -5.84
CA ILE A 41 2.39 4.59 -7.11
C ILE A 41 2.06 6.04 -6.77
N LYS A 42 3.01 6.94 -7.04
CA LYS A 42 2.74 8.37 -6.98
C LYS A 42 1.88 8.71 -8.19
N GLU A 43 0.64 9.12 -7.94
CA GLU A 43 -0.17 9.74 -8.98
C GLU A 43 0.44 11.13 -9.21
N THR A 44 1.26 11.24 -10.26
CA THR A 44 1.78 12.54 -10.70
C THR A 44 0.61 13.29 -11.31
N ASN A 45 0.03 14.21 -10.52
CA ASN A 45 -0.99 15.16 -10.98
C ASN A 45 -0.33 16.48 -11.39
#